data_AF-A0A023X0K5-F1
#
_entry.id   AF-A0A023X0K5-F1
#
_cell.length_a   1.000
_cell.length_b   1.000
_cell.length_c   1.000
_cell.angle_alpha   90.00
_cell.angle_beta   90.00
_cell.angle_gamma   90.00
#
_symmetry.space_group_name_H-M   'P 1'
#
loop_
_entity.id
_entity.type
_entity.pdbx_description
1 polymer ?
#
loop_
_entity_poly.entity_id
_entity_poly.type
_entity_poly.pdbx_seq_one_letter_code
_entity_poly.pdbx_strand_id
1 'polypeptide(L)'
;MAEGLLQTARAVREAALATEGVFDLGRGRFVEAATYEGGEKVSGVVVDDDSVEVHIVLNYPLPKPLPELDRELKERLAPASGGRRTTLVFEDVVDEEERAALRAEARRAESRSETQGSRENQSDRNDQI
;
A
#
# COMPACT_ATOMS: atom_id res chain seq x y z
N MET A 1 14.34 19.00 -8.86
CA MET A 1 13.89 18.31 -10.09
C MET A 1 12.98 17.19 -9.61
N ALA A 2 11.67 17.45 -9.50
CA ALA A 2 10.72 16.54 -8.84
C ALA A 2 10.24 15.38 -9.74
N GLU A 3 10.54 15.44 -11.04
CA GLU A 3 10.02 14.54 -12.05
C GLU A 3 10.59 13.12 -11.87
N GLY A 4 9.74 12.18 -11.46
CA GLY A 4 10.08 10.75 -11.35
C GLY A 4 10.12 10.17 -9.93
N LEU A 5 9.87 10.99 -8.90
CA LEU A 5 9.76 10.51 -7.51
C LEU A 5 8.50 9.66 -7.33
N LEU A 6 7.39 10.05 -7.96
CA LEU A 6 6.15 9.26 -7.90
C LEU A 6 6.26 7.90 -8.59
N GLN A 7 6.98 7.83 -9.72
CA GLN A 7 7.23 6.57 -10.43
C GLN A 7 8.10 5.64 -9.58
N THR A 8 9.13 6.20 -8.94
CA THR A 8 9.97 5.49 -7.97
C THR A 8 9.13 4.97 -6.80
N ALA A 9 8.27 5.82 -6.22
CA ALA A 9 7.40 5.44 -5.11
C ALA A 9 6.44 4.30 -5.47
N ARG A 10 5.87 4.32 -6.68
CA ARG A 10 5.00 3.24 -7.19
C ARG A 10 5.77 1.93 -7.37
N ALA A 11 6.94 1.98 -8.01
CA ALA A 11 7.76 0.79 -8.22
C ALA A 11 8.19 0.15 -6.90
N VAL A 12 8.61 0.97 -5.93
CA VAL A 12 8.97 0.52 -4.58
C VAL A 12 7.76 -0.10 -3.87
N ARG A 13 6.59 0.53 -3.96
CA ARG A 13 5.35 0.01 -3.36
C ARG A 13 4.99 -1.37 -3.91
N GLU A 14 4.99 -1.51 -5.23
CA GLU A 14 4.66 -2.78 -5.88
C GLU A 14 5.65 -3.88 -5.51
N ALA A 15 6.95 -3.58 -5.51
CA ALA A 15 7.99 -4.53 -5.14
C ALA A 15 7.89 -4.96 -3.66
N ALA A 16 7.54 -4.05 -2.75
CA ALA A 16 7.32 -4.37 -1.34
C ALA A 16 6.11 -5.30 -1.16
N LEU A 17 4.96 -4.97 -1.78
CA LEU A 17 3.74 -5.79 -1.70
C LEU A 17 3.88 -7.16 -2.37
N ALA A 18 4.78 -7.31 -3.34
CA ALA A 18 5.11 -8.59 -3.96
C ALA A 18 5.99 -9.48 -3.07
N THR A 19 6.49 -8.99 -1.93
CA THR A 19 7.35 -9.75 -1.03
C THR A 19 6.54 -10.61 -0.07
N GLU A 20 6.81 -11.91 -0.07
CA GLU A 20 6.21 -12.84 0.88
C GLU A 20 6.46 -12.38 2.32
N GLY A 21 5.40 -12.32 3.12
CA GLY A 21 5.44 -11.82 4.49
C GLY A 21 5.00 -10.36 4.62
N VAL A 22 4.92 -9.58 3.55
CA VAL A 22 4.30 -8.24 3.57
C VAL A 22 2.78 -8.36 3.43
N PHE A 23 2.04 -7.73 4.33
CA PHE A 23 0.58 -7.68 4.29
C PHE A 23 0.09 -6.43 3.55
N ASP A 24 0.60 -5.27 3.95
CA ASP A 24 0.27 -3.97 3.38
C ASP A 24 1.42 -2.98 3.67
N LEU A 25 1.32 -1.77 3.10
CA LEU A 25 2.18 -0.65 3.48
C LEU A 25 1.45 0.29 4.43
N GLY A 26 2.11 0.59 5.54
CA GLY A 26 1.56 1.45 6.58
C GLY A 26 1.34 2.87 6.07
N ARG A 27 0.21 3.50 6.42
CA ARG A 27 -0.07 4.88 5.99
C ARG A 27 0.74 5.94 6.78
N GLY A 28 1.62 5.51 7.69
CA GLY A 28 2.33 6.36 8.64
C GLY A 28 1.38 6.83 9.74
N ARG A 29 1.44 6.19 10.92
CA ARG A 29 0.55 6.52 12.05
C ARG A 29 0.89 7.87 12.74
N PHE A 30 2.04 8.47 12.43
CA PHE A 30 2.55 9.66 13.14
C PHE A 30 2.80 10.90 12.27
N VAL A 31 3.01 10.70 10.97
CA VAL A 31 2.94 11.69 9.87
C VAL A 31 2.64 10.83 8.64
N GLU A 32 1.75 11.24 7.72
CA GLU A 32 1.44 10.42 6.56
C GLU A 32 2.72 10.12 5.77
N ALA A 33 3.15 8.86 5.78
CA ALA A 33 4.27 8.40 4.97
C ALA A 33 3.77 8.35 3.53
N ALA A 34 3.99 9.42 2.77
CA ALA A 34 3.58 9.44 1.39
C ALA A 34 4.41 10.40 0.54
N THR A 35 4.78 9.94 -0.65
CA THR A 35 5.29 10.81 -1.71
C THR A 35 4.13 11.49 -2.43
N TYR A 36 4.23 12.82 -2.53
CA TYR A 36 3.27 13.68 -3.22
C TYR A 36 3.92 14.33 -4.44
N GLU A 37 3.35 14.12 -5.64
CA GLU A 37 3.76 14.79 -6.87
C GLU A 37 2.52 15.06 -7.72
N GLY A 38 2.33 16.30 -8.21
CA GLY A 38 1.25 16.64 -9.15
C GLY A 38 -0.20 16.40 -8.67
N GLY A 39 -0.43 16.23 -7.37
CA GLY A 39 -1.75 15.89 -6.80
C GLY A 39 -2.00 14.38 -6.62
N GLU A 40 -1.04 13.53 -6.98
CA GLU A 40 -1.08 12.09 -6.72
C GLU A 40 -0.24 11.72 -5.49
N LYS A 41 -0.72 10.72 -4.73
CA LYS A 41 -0.16 10.27 -3.47
C LYS A 41 0.11 8.77 -3.49
N VAL A 42 1.34 8.36 -3.19
CA VAL A 42 1.66 6.95 -2.88
C VAL A 42 1.80 6.81 -1.38
N SER A 43 0.87 6.11 -0.73
CA SER A 43 0.90 5.89 0.72
C SER A 43 1.86 4.75 1.07
N GLY A 44 2.55 4.89 2.20
CA GLY A 44 3.51 3.95 2.77
C GLY A 44 4.90 3.94 2.15
N VAL A 45 5.16 4.84 1.20
CA VAL A 45 6.49 5.09 0.63
C VAL A 45 6.76 6.59 0.64
N VAL A 46 7.88 6.98 1.21
CA VAL A 46 8.42 8.35 1.15
C VAL A 46 9.67 8.31 0.30
N VAL A 47 9.72 9.13 -0.75
CA VAL A 47 10.87 9.25 -1.63
C VAL A 47 11.36 10.68 -1.57
N ASP A 48 12.59 10.84 -1.09
CA ASP A 48 13.35 12.08 -1.15
C ASP A 48 14.41 11.99 -2.26
N ASP A 49 15.15 13.07 -2.46
CA ASP A 49 16.21 13.12 -3.48
C ASP A 49 17.26 12.00 -3.27
N ASP A 50 17.63 11.69 -2.02
CA ASP A 50 18.71 10.75 -1.67
C ASP A 50 18.22 9.46 -0.96
N SER A 51 16.96 9.40 -0.54
CA SER A 51 16.43 8.30 0.28
C SER A 51 15.06 7.82 -0.14
N VAL A 52 14.79 6.55 0.16
CA VAL A 52 13.48 5.90 0.07
C VAL A 52 13.19 5.31 1.44
N GLU A 53 12.08 5.69 2.05
CA GLU A 53 11.57 5.11 3.29
C GLU A 53 10.29 4.34 3.00
N VAL A 54 10.20 3.10 3.50
CA VAL A 54 9.06 2.20 3.25
C VAL A 54 8.49 1.73 4.58
N HIS A 55 7.21 2.02 4.81
CA HIS A 55 6.47 1.62 6.00
C HIS A 55 5.76 0.30 5.72
N ILE A 56 6.11 -0.75 6.46
CA ILE A 56 5.72 -2.12 6.17
C ILE A 56 4.86 -2.66 7.30
N VAL A 57 3.73 -3.24 6.93
CA VAL A 57 2.90 -4.08 7.79
C VAL A 57 3.10 -5.53 7.36
N LEU A 58 3.44 -6.40 8.31
CA LEU A 58 3.80 -7.79 8.06
C LEU A 58 2.65 -8.75 8.34
N ASN A 59 2.69 -9.94 7.75
CA ASN A 59 1.80 -11.04 8.12
C ASN A 59 2.39 -11.81 9.33
N TYR A 60 1.54 -12.21 10.27
CA TYR A 60 1.89 -13.15 11.33
C TYR A 60 1.14 -14.48 11.14
N PRO A 61 1.79 -15.65 11.30
CA PRO A 61 3.22 -15.81 11.61
C PRO A 61 4.13 -15.38 10.45
N LEU A 62 5.32 -14.89 10.80
CA LEU A 62 6.31 -14.50 9.80
C LEU A 62 6.84 -15.74 9.06
N PRO A 63 7.04 -15.67 7.73
CA PRO A 63 7.58 -16.80 6.95
C PRO A 63 9.07 -17.06 7.25
N LYS A 64 9.78 -16.05 7.77
CA LYS A 64 11.20 -16.11 8.16
C LYS A 64 11.53 -15.08 9.24
N PRO A 65 12.68 -15.19 9.93
CA PRO A 65 13.11 -14.19 10.91
C PRO A 65 13.22 -12.78 10.31
N LEU A 66 12.90 -11.76 11.10
CA LEU A 66 12.91 -10.36 10.65
C LEU A 66 14.23 -9.92 9.99
N PRO A 67 15.43 -10.29 10.47
CA PRO A 67 16.68 -9.89 9.80
C PRO A 67 16.83 -10.46 8.38
N GLU A 68 16.31 -11.67 8.13
CA GLU A 68 16.33 -12.29 6.80
C GLU A 68 15.32 -11.62 5.87
N LEU A 69 14.13 -11.29 6.41
CA LEU A 69 13.09 -10.59 5.67
C LEU A 69 13.51 -9.15 5.31
N ASP A 70 14.14 -8.42 6.24
CA ASP A 70 14.71 -7.10 6.02
C ASP A 70 15.73 -7.12 4.87
N ARG A 71 16.62 -8.11 4.86
CA ARG A 71 17.61 -8.28 3.79
C ARG A 71 16.95 -8.54 2.44
N GLU A 72 16.02 -9.49 2.38
CA GLU A 72 15.31 -9.81 1.14
C GLU A 72 14.51 -8.62 0.59
N LEU A 73 13.84 -7.87 1.47
CA LEU A 73 13.15 -6.65 1.10
C LEU A 73 14.13 -5.63 0.51
N LYS A 74 15.27 -5.38 1.18
CA LYS A 74 16.29 -4.46 0.64
C LYS A 74 16.82 -4.90 -0.72
N GLU A 75 17.07 -6.19 -0.91
CA GLU A 75 17.54 -6.74 -2.17
C GLU A 75 16.50 -6.57 -3.29
N ARG A 76 15.21 -6.79 -3.01
CA ARG A 76 14.12 -6.59 -3.96
C ARG A 76 13.83 -5.14 -4.29
N LEU A 77 13.98 -4.24 -3.30
CA LEU A 77 13.69 -2.82 -3.48
C LEU A 77 14.83 -2.07 -4.17
N ALA A 78 16.08 -2.53 -4.02
CA ALA A 78 17.26 -1.92 -4.64
C ALA A 78 17.09 -1.49 -6.12
N PRO A 79 16.58 -2.33 -7.05
CA PRO A 79 16.36 -1.91 -8.43
C PRO A 79 15.30 -0.81 -8.58
N ALA A 80 14.27 -0.81 -7.72
CA ALA A 80 13.18 0.16 -7.74
C ALA A 80 13.57 1.50 -7.08
N SER A 81 14.51 1.50 -6.13
CA SER A 81 14.93 2.70 -5.40
C SER A 81 15.77 3.69 -6.23
N GLY A 82 16.18 3.33 -7.44
CA GLY A 82 16.96 4.21 -8.33
C GLY A 82 18.33 4.59 -7.75
N GLY A 83 18.95 3.71 -6.96
CA GLY A 83 20.24 3.96 -6.30
C GLY A 83 20.16 4.72 -4.98
N ARG A 84 18.97 5.12 -4.53
CA ARG A 84 18.76 5.82 -3.24
C ARG A 84 18.92 4.89 -2.04
N ARG A 85 19.32 5.46 -0.91
CA ARG A 85 19.39 4.72 0.35
C ARG A 85 17.99 4.30 0.79
N THR A 86 17.77 3.00 0.97
CA THR A 86 16.47 2.45 1.35
C THR A 86 16.42 2.14 2.85
N THR A 87 15.45 2.74 3.55
CA THR A 87 15.14 2.51 4.96
C THR A 87 13.80 1.78 5.07
N LEU A 88 13.75 0.72 5.88
CA LEU A 88 12.52 -0.04 6.14
C LEU A 88 12.05 0.25 7.56
N VAL A 89 10.77 0.57 7.70
CA VAL A 89 10.09 0.81 8.97
C VAL A 89 8.99 -0.24 9.12
N PHE A 90 9.20 -1.22 9.99
CA PHE A 90 8.18 -2.22 10.30
C PHE A 90 7.22 -1.64 11.34
N GLU A 91 6.00 -1.30 10.91
CA GLU A 91 5.03 -0.60 11.76
C GLU A 91 4.16 -1.56 12.57
N ASP A 92 3.72 -2.67 11.95
CA ASP A 92 2.78 -3.59 12.59
C ASP A 92 2.86 -5.01 12.01
N VAL A 93 2.21 -5.96 12.69
CA VAL A 93 2.00 -7.34 12.26
C VAL A 93 0.50 -7.65 12.31
N VAL A 94 -0.02 -8.29 11.28
CA VAL A 94 -1.43 -8.69 11.20
C VAL A 94 -1.51 -10.21 11.18
N ASP A 95 -2.19 -10.76 12.16
CA ASP A 95 -2.41 -12.20 12.26
C ASP A 95 -3.51 -12.70 11.29
N GLU A 96 -3.69 -14.02 11.24
CA GLU A 96 -4.67 -14.63 10.34
C GLU A 96 -6.12 -14.23 10.63
N GLU A 97 -6.47 -13.99 11.89
CA GLU A 97 -7.84 -13.64 12.30
C GLU A 97 -8.17 -12.20 11.91
N GLU A 98 -7.26 -11.27 12.21
CA GLU A 98 -7.38 -9.87 11.81
C GLU A 98 -7.38 -9.73 10.28
N ARG A 99 -6.54 -10.50 9.57
CA ARG A 99 -6.55 -10.56 8.08
C ARG A 99 -7.89 -11.07 7.54
N ALA A 100 -8.47 -12.08 8.16
CA ALA A 100 -9.77 -12.62 7.75
C ALA A 100 -10.88 -11.58 7.96
N ALA A 101 -10.84 -10.85 9.07
CA ALA A 101 -11.78 -9.76 9.36
C ALA A 101 -11.69 -8.63 8.31
N LEU A 102 -10.48 -8.13 8.04
CA LEU A 102 -10.24 -7.06 7.05
C LEU A 102 -10.71 -7.47 5.64
N ARG A 103 -10.47 -8.72 5.22
CA ARG A 103 -10.97 -9.24 3.94
C ARG A 103 -12.49 -9.35 3.89
N ALA A 104 -13.11 -9.74 5.00
CA ALA A 104 -14.56 -9.84 5.09
C ALA A 104 -15.22 -8.45 5.09
N GLU A 105 -14.57 -7.42 5.64
CA GLU A 105 -15.01 -6.03 5.55
C GLU A 105 -14.93 -5.48 4.13
N ALA A 106 -13.80 -5.72 3.43
CA ALA A 106 -13.63 -5.31 2.04
C ALA A 106 -14.74 -5.87 1.14
N ARG A 107 -15.04 -7.18 1.25
CA ARG A 107 -16.13 -7.83 0.51
C ARG A 107 -17.50 -7.19 0.77
N ARG A 108 -17.76 -6.77 2.02
CA ARG A 108 -19.03 -6.10 2.37
C ARG A 108 -19.12 -4.69 1.82
N ALA A 109 -18.00 -3.96 1.77
CA ALA A 109 -17.94 -2.63 1.16
C ALA A 109 -18.21 -2.71 -0.35
N GLU A 110 -17.65 -3.71 -1.03
CA GLU A 110 -17.90 -3.98 -2.46
C GLU A 110 -19.37 -4.33 -2.73
N SER A 111 -20.01 -5.13 -1.85
CA SER A 111 -21.43 -5.49 -2.02
C SER A 111 -22.38 -4.29 -1.82
N ARG A 112 -21.97 -3.29 -1.01
CA ARG A 112 -22.78 -2.08 -0.76
C ARG A 112 -22.76 -1.10 -1.93
N SER A 113 -21.66 -1.00 -2.68
CA SER A 113 -21.58 -0.09 -3.83
C SER A 113 -22.49 -0.54 -4.99
N GLU A 114 -22.64 -1.85 -5.21
CA GLU A 114 -23.55 -2.41 -6.24
C GLU A 114 -25.03 -2.15 -5.94
N THR A 115 -25.40 -2.12 -4.65
CA THR A 115 -26.79 -1.89 -4.23
C THR A 115 -27.20 -0.41 -4.39
N GLN A 116 -26.24 0.52 -4.33
CA GLN A 116 -26.51 1.96 -4.43
C GLN A 116 -26.60 2.43 -5.90
N GLY A 117 -25.78 1.87 -6.80
CA GLY A 117 -25.87 2.16 -8.25
C GLY A 117 -27.16 1.68 -8.92
N SER A 118 -27.85 0.69 -8.33
CA SER A 118 -29.13 0.21 -8.86
C SER A 118 -30.32 1.13 -8.54
N ARG A 119 -30.23 2.00 -7.52
CA ARG A 119 -31.30 2.95 -7.19
C ARG A 119 -31.25 4.23 -8.02
N GLU A 120 -30.07 4.71 -8.40
CA GLU A 120 -29.94 5.93 -9.21
C GLU A 120 -30.40 5.72 -10.67
N ASN A 121 -30.24 4.53 -11.23
CA ASN A 121 -30.61 4.26 -12.63
C ASN A 121 -32.12 4.01 -12.88
N GLN A 122 -32.95 3.98 -11.82
CA GLN A 122 -34.41 3.80 -11.92
C GLN A 122 -35.18 5.12 -11.83
N SER A 123 -34.56 6.20 -11.33
CA SER A 123 -35.19 7.52 -11.23
C SER A 123 -35.30 8.22 -12.60
N ASP A 124 -34.32 8.03 -13.48
CA ASP A 124 -34.29 8.71 -14.80
C ASP A 124 -35.26 8.10 -15.82
N ARG A 125 -35.83 6.92 -15.56
CA ARG A 125 -36.73 6.24 -16.49
C ARG A 125 -38.21 6.53 -16.30
N ASN A 126 -38.59 7.19 -15.20
CA ASN A 126 -39.99 7.39 -14.85
C ASN A 126 -40.52 8.80 -15.21
N ASP A 127 -39.70 9.66 -15.80
CA ASP A 127 -40.06 11.03 -16.21
C ASP A 127 -40.31 11.16 -17.74
N GLN A 128 -40.57 10.03 -18.41
CA GLN A 128 -40.75 9.97 -19.87
C GLN A 128 -42.07 9.32 -20.34
N ILE A 129 -43.09 9.27 -19.47
CA ILE A 129 -44.44 8.80 -19.84
C ILE A 129 -45.47 9.89 -19.59
#